data_AF-A0A2M7FFU6-F1
#
_entry.id   AF-A0A2M7FFU6-F1
#
_cell.length_a   1.000
_cell.length_b   1.000
_cell.length_c   1.000
_cell.angle_alpha   90.00
_cell.angle_beta   90.00
_cell.angle_gamma   90.00
#
_symmetry.space_group_name_H-M   'P 1'
#
loop_
_entity.id
_entity.type
_entity.pdbx_description
1 polymer ?
#
loop_
_entity_poly.entity_id
_entity_poly.type
_entity_poly.pdbx_seq_one_letter_code
_entity_poly.pdbx_strand_id
1 'polypeptide(L)'
;MFCIAAFLVFLLLGIFSLRYRRLAVDAWNCVLHRVTFRPCDSTFRDDVRGMVAGSLMKRSPRLAAYFLRWADLLAWIFVLLSLWSLLSVMVIGLNLWIYDTCDPNQSESCSLGGEACSIGSTAPGFLEAAAKGELLSWSMRPFTTFADTVSRIPDRLKTWQAEDYLSPTATYRNTYNPTKPTALEIIDPGCVVCRKLTGRIKETDFATRYNLTYIAYAIPDGGIGTKFPFSGDVVRLLEAVKLLDKEQQSTRARDWEVLDRIFETEKDEADSLQNLLNTAMTPAQAESALRKVLQDTGFTEEEIRRIDFLRSSEEVSKTISAQRAIVEEQVRTKKIPTVLFDGRRFDRLPDLSQLQ
;
A
#
# COMPACT_ATOMS: atom_id res chain seq x y z
N MET A 1 -8.23 19.40 33.09
CA MET A 1 -8.59 18.47 32.00
C MET A 1 -10.09 18.34 31.81
N PHE A 2 -10.90 18.39 32.88
CA PHE A 2 -12.36 18.47 32.75
C PHE A 2 -12.86 19.59 31.80
N CYS A 3 -12.32 20.82 31.88
CA CYS A 3 -12.66 21.88 30.92
C CYS A 3 -12.31 21.55 29.46
N ILE A 4 -11.19 20.85 29.21
CA ILE A 4 -10.79 20.45 27.85
C ILE A 4 -11.75 19.37 27.33
N ALA A 5 -12.10 18.39 28.17
CA ALA A 5 -13.09 17.37 27.83
C ALA A 5 -14.46 17.99 27.52
N ALA A 6 -14.94 18.88 28.41
CA ALA A 6 -16.20 19.59 28.23
C ALA A 6 -16.19 20.46 26.97
N PHE A 7 -15.07 21.13 26.68
CA PHE A 7 -14.89 21.90 25.46
C PHE A 7 -15.03 21.02 24.21
N LEU A 8 -14.31 19.90 24.12
CA LEU A 8 -14.39 18.99 22.97
C LEU A 8 -15.83 18.50 22.73
N VAL A 9 -16.54 18.12 23.80
CA VAL A 9 -17.94 17.66 23.72
C VAL A 9 -18.88 18.80 23.31
N PHE A 10 -18.78 19.96 23.94
CA PHE A 10 -19.64 21.11 23.61
C PHE A 10 -19.30 21.75 22.28
N LEU A 11 -18.07 21.62 21.78
CA LEU A 11 -17.70 22.04 20.43
C LEU A 11 -18.45 21.21 19.40
N LEU A 12 -18.51 19.88 19.57
CA LEU A 12 -19.22 18.99 18.68
C LEU A 12 -20.75 19.18 18.76
N LEU A 13 -21.30 19.28 19.97
CA LEU A 13 -22.73 19.57 20.18
C LEU A 13 -23.13 21.00 19.77
N GLY A 14 -22.19 21.94 19.82
CA GLY A 14 -22.36 23.35 19.48
C GLY A 14 -22.54 23.60 17.99
N ILE A 15 -22.12 22.67 17.12
CA ILE A 15 -22.40 22.70 15.68
C ILE A 15 -23.91 22.63 15.43
N PHE A 16 -24.62 21.83 16.21
CA PHE A 16 -26.06 21.55 16.02
C PHE A 16 -26.98 22.34 16.96
N SER A 17 -26.44 23.09 17.93
CA SER A 17 -27.26 23.74 18.96
C SER A 17 -26.64 25.02 19.52
N LEU A 18 -27.43 26.10 19.46
CA LEU A 18 -27.07 27.41 20.03
C LEU A 18 -26.88 27.36 21.56
N ARG A 19 -27.60 26.46 22.27
CA ARG A 19 -27.44 26.29 23.72
C ARG A 19 -26.07 25.74 24.07
N TYR A 20 -25.62 24.72 23.35
CA TYR A 20 -24.30 24.12 23.57
C TYR A 20 -23.16 25.00 23.06
N ARG A 21 -23.41 25.87 22.06
CA ARG A 21 -22.43 26.85 21.58
C ARG A 21 -22.01 27.86 22.65
N ARG A 22 -22.93 28.34 23.51
CA ARG A 22 -22.58 29.22 24.64
C ARG A 22 -21.67 28.50 25.65
N LEU A 23 -22.05 27.29 26.04
CA LEU A 23 -21.26 26.45 26.94
C LEU A 23 -19.87 26.10 26.35
N ALA A 24 -19.76 25.98 25.02
CA ALA A 24 -18.50 25.76 24.34
C ALA A 24 -17.56 26.98 24.44
N VAL A 25 -18.10 28.20 24.36
CA VAL A 25 -17.32 29.44 24.52
C VAL A 25 -16.81 29.57 25.96
N ASP A 26 -17.65 29.28 26.95
CA ASP A 26 -17.24 29.30 28.36
C ASP A 26 -16.16 28.24 28.65
N ALA A 27 -16.33 27.03 28.09
CA ALA A 27 -15.32 25.99 28.16
C ALA A 27 -14.01 26.40 27.47
N TRP A 28 -14.07 27.05 26.30
CA TRP A 28 -12.91 27.55 25.57
C TRP A 28 -12.13 28.60 26.37
N ASN A 29 -12.84 29.54 27.01
CA ASN A 29 -12.22 30.51 27.91
C ASN A 29 -11.50 29.81 29.07
N CYS A 30 -12.12 28.79 29.69
CA CYS A 30 -11.46 27.96 30.70
C CYS A 30 -10.20 27.27 30.13
N VAL A 31 -10.25 26.71 28.92
CA VAL A 31 -9.08 26.07 28.28
C VAL A 31 -7.94 27.07 28.05
N LEU A 32 -8.22 28.24 27.48
CA LEU A 32 -7.21 29.29 27.22
C LEU A 32 -6.53 29.78 28.49
N HIS A 33 -7.28 30.01 29.56
CA HIS A 33 -6.71 30.40 30.85
C HIS A 33 -5.77 29.31 31.36
N ARG A 34 -6.18 28.04 31.26
CA ARG A 34 -5.36 26.92 31.73
C ARG A 34 -4.09 26.69 30.92
N VAL A 35 -4.13 26.88 29.60
CA VAL A 35 -2.94 26.81 28.72
C VAL A 35 -1.98 27.97 28.98
N THR A 36 -2.49 29.14 29.35
CA THR A 36 -1.69 30.32 29.74
C THR A 36 -1.33 30.37 31.23
N PHE A 37 -1.48 29.25 31.96
CA PHE A 37 -1.21 29.11 33.40
C PHE A 37 -2.00 30.07 34.30
N ARG A 38 -3.13 30.61 33.83
CA ARG A 38 -4.06 31.41 34.63
C ARG A 38 -5.13 30.52 35.30
N PRO A 39 -5.57 30.86 36.52
CA PRO A 39 -6.66 30.16 37.16
C PRO A 39 -7.95 30.35 36.36
N CYS A 40 -8.76 29.30 36.27
CA CYS A 40 -10.10 29.40 35.70
C CYS A 40 -11.10 29.76 36.80
N ASP A 41 -12.17 30.45 36.42
CA ASP A 41 -13.32 30.64 37.30
C ASP A 41 -13.88 29.26 37.69
N SER A 42 -13.84 28.93 38.97
CA SER A 42 -14.14 27.59 39.50
C SER A 42 -15.60 27.16 39.26
N THR A 43 -16.48 28.09 38.95
CA THR A 43 -17.93 27.90 38.77
C THR A 43 -18.25 26.95 37.60
N PHE A 44 -17.58 27.09 36.45
CA PHE A 44 -17.91 26.31 35.26
C PHE A 44 -17.76 24.78 35.46
N ARG A 45 -16.71 24.36 36.17
CA ARG A 45 -16.46 22.93 36.43
C ARG A 45 -17.57 22.34 37.29
N ASP A 46 -17.97 23.05 38.33
CA ASP A 46 -18.97 22.58 39.29
C ASP A 46 -20.39 22.64 38.68
N ASP A 47 -20.67 23.65 37.84
CA ASP A 47 -21.93 23.77 37.10
C ASP A 47 -22.14 22.60 36.14
N VAL A 48 -21.13 22.26 35.33
CA VAL A 48 -21.23 21.15 34.37
C VAL A 48 -21.31 19.80 35.10
N ARG A 49 -20.56 19.62 36.20
CA ARG A 49 -20.66 18.41 37.04
C ARG A 49 -22.04 18.28 37.67
N GLY A 50 -22.58 19.37 38.21
CA GLY A 50 -23.91 19.42 38.82
C GLY A 50 -25.01 19.14 37.79
N MET A 51 -24.89 19.66 36.57
CA MET A 51 -25.84 19.39 35.48
C MET A 51 -25.85 17.90 35.10
N VAL A 52 -24.69 17.29 34.91
CA VAL A 52 -24.56 15.87 34.54
C VAL A 52 -25.01 14.97 35.70
N ALA A 53 -24.52 15.22 36.91
CA ALA A 53 -24.86 14.44 38.09
C ALA A 53 -26.36 14.56 38.42
N GLY A 54 -26.96 15.74 38.32
CA GLY A 54 -28.39 15.96 38.55
C GLY A 54 -29.28 15.23 37.54
N SER A 55 -28.85 15.14 36.27
CA SER A 55 -29.54 14.30 35.29
C SER A 55 -29.37 12.80 35.59
N LEU A 56 -28.20 12.39 36.06
CA LEU A 56 -27.89 10.98 36.33
C LEU A 56 -28.56 10.48 37.62
N MET A 57 -28.72 11.34 38.64
CA MET A 57 -29.44 11.05 39.89
C MET A 57 -30.90 10.67 39.64
N LYS A 58 -31.55 11.28 38.64
CA LYS A 58 -32.93 10.96 38.25
C LYS A 58 -33.10 9.52 37.73
N ARG A 59 -32.04 8.92 37.17
CA ARG A 59 -32.05 7.54 36.65
C ARG A 59 -31.47 6.55 37.65
N SER A 60 -30.34 6.87 38.26
CA SER A 60 -29.68 6.00 39.23
C SER A 60 -28.75 6.80 40.17
N PRO A 61 -29.02 6.84 41.48
CA PRO A 61 -28.19 7.57 42.43
C PRO A 61 -26.78 6.99 42.56
N ARG A 62 -26.61 5.67 42.37
CA ARG A 62 -25.30 5.00 42.41
C ARG A 62 -24.36 5.46 41.29
N LEU A 63 -24.84 5.62 40.06
CA LEU A 63 -24.01 6.12 38.95
C LEU A 63 -23.63 7.59 39.12
N ALA A 64 -24.52 8.41 39.71
CA ALA A 64 -24.20 9.80 40.01
C ALA A 64 -23.06 9.93 41.03
N ALA A 65 -23.10 9.13 42.10
CA ALA A 65 -22.02 9.07 43.08
C ALA A 65 -20.69 8.57 42.45
N TYR A 66 -20.76 7.55 41.58
CA TYR A 66 -19.59 7.04 40.88
C TYR A 66 -18.99 8.08 39.92
N PHE A 67 -19.84 8.74 39.13
CA PHE A 67 -19.41 9.80 38.21
C PHE A 67 -18.73 10.93 38.97
N LEU A 68 -19.30 11.45 40.05
CA LEU A 68 -18.69 12.53 40.82
C LEU A 68 -17.33 12.15 41.41
N ARG A 69 -17.18 10.89 41.86
CA ARG A 69 -15.91 10.36 42.38
C ARG A 69 -14.82 10.25 41.31
N TRP A 70 -15.18 9.85 40.08
CA TRP A 70 -14.23 9.55 39.00
C TRP A 70 -14.22 10.59 37.87
N ALA A 71 -14.97 11.68 37.97
CA ALA A 71 -15.18 12.66 36.89
C ALA A 71 -13.87 13.22 36.32
N ASP A 72 -12.87 13.46 37.18
CA ASP A 72 -11.55 13.93 36.71
C ASP A 72 -10.79 12.87 35.93
N LEU A 73 -10.77 11.62 36.42
CA LEU A 73 -10.10 10.52 35.74
C LEU A 73 -10.77 10.22 34.39
N LEU A 74 -12.10 10.17 34.37
CA LEU A 74 -12.87 9.97 33.14
C LEU A 74 -12.62 11.09 32.12
N ALA A 75 -12.55 12.35 32.58
CA ALA A 75 -12.22 13.47 31.69
C ALA A 75 -10.80 13.38 31.15
N TRP A 76 -9.83 12.93 31.95
CA TRP A 76 -8.47 12.65 31.48
C TRP A 76 -8.44 11.56 30.42
N ILE A 77 -9.08 10.42 30.68
CA ILE A 77 -9.19 9.31 29.74
C ILE A 77 -9.83 9.78 28.43
N PHE A 78 -10.94 10.53 28.53
CA PHE A 78 -11.63 11.08 27.36
C PHE A 78 -10.73 12.01 26.53
N VAL A 79 -10.00 12.92 27.16
CA VAL A 79 -9.07 13.83 26.46
C VAL A 79 -7.95 13.04 25.79
N LEU A 80 -7.35 12.07 26.49
CA LEU A 80 -6.28 11.23 25.93
C LEU A 80 -6.77 10.41 24.73
N LEU A 81 -7.94 9.78 24.84
CA LEU A 81 -8.54 9.03 23.73
C LEU A 81 -8.91 9.94 22.56
N SER A 82 -9.40 11.15 22.82
CA SER A 82 -9.74 12.12 21.78
C SER A 82 -8.50 12.59 21.03
N LEU A 83 -7.42 12.91 21.75
CA LEU A 83 -6.13 13.26 21.15
C LEU A 83 -5.55 12.09 20.34
N TRP A 84 -5.62 10.87 20.89
CA TRP A 84 -5.16 9.66 20.20
C TRP A 84 -5.95 9.39 18.92
N SER A 85 -7.27 9.54 18.97
CA SER A 85 -8.16 9.40 17.81
C SER A 85 -7.83 10.43 16.73
N LEU A 86 -7.65 11.71 17.11
CA LEU A 86 -7.27 12.76 16.18
C LEU A 86 -5.92 12.47 15.52
N LEU A 87 -4.91 12.08 16.31
CA LEU A 87 -3.59 11.71 15.79
C LEU A 87 -3.68 10.52 14.83
N SER A 88 -4.48 9.51 15.16
CA SER A 88 -4.68 8.34 14.31
C SER A 88 -5.30 8.71 12.96
N VAL A 89 -6.32 9.58 12.95
CA VAL A 89 -6.94 10.07 11.71
C VAL A 89 -5.94 10.90 10.90
N MET A 90 -5.12 11.74 11.54
CA MET A 90 -4.08 12.50 10.85
C MET A 90 -3.04 11.59 10.19
N VAL A 91 -2.58 10.55 10.89
CA VAL A 91 -1.62 9.58 10.34
C VAL A 91 -2.23 8.79 9.18
N ILE A 92 -3.48 8.33 9.32
CA ILE A 92 -4.20 7.64 8.23
C ILE A 92 -4.36 8.56 7.01
N GLY A 93 -4.73 9.83 7.24
CA GLY A 93 -4.85 10.82 6.16
C GLY A 93 -3.52 11.10 5.48
N LEU A 94 -2.42 11.16 6.23
CA LEU A 94 -1.07 11.31 5.69
C LEU A 94 -0.66 10.08 4.87
N ASN A 95 -0.92 8.87 5.36
CA ASN A 95 -0.68 7.64 4.62
C ASN A 95 -1.47 7.62 3.30
N LEU A 96 -2.74 8.04 3.33
CA LEU A 96 -3.58 8.11 2.14
C LEU A 96 -3.01 9.10 1.12
N TRP A 97 -2.52 10.26 1.57
CA TRP A 97 -1.94 11.25 0.67
C TRP A 97 -0.62 10.79 0.02
N ILE A 98 0.21 10.05 0.76
CA ILE A 98 1.55 9.61 0.34
C ILE A 98 1.51 8.30 -0.44
N TYR A 99 0.82 7.29 0.08
CA TYR A 99 0.81 5.92 -0.44
C TYR A 99 -0.49 5.53 -1.15
N ASP A 100 -1.50 6.40 -1.16
CA ASP A 100 -2.85 6.06 -1.67
C ASP A 100 -3.46 4.84 -0.95
N THR A 101 -3.20 4.73 0.36
CA THR A 101 -3.81 3.74 1.25
C THR A 101 -3.80 4.21 2.72
N CYS A 102 -4.71 3.65 3.51
CA CYS A 102 -4.88 3.95 4.93
C CYS A 102 -3.77 3.32 5.79
N ASP A 103 -3.28 2.13 5.38
CA ASP A 103 -2.21 1.38 6.06
C ASP A 103 -1.21 0.87 5.01
N PRO A 104 0.05 1.35 5.02
CA PRO A 104 1.06 0.93 4.06
C PRO A 104 1.46 -0.55 4.17
N ASN A 105 1.18 -1.21 5.30
CA ASN A 105 1.49 -2.64 5.48
C ASN A 105 0.34 -3.53 4.98
N GLN A 106 -0.89 -3.00 4.92
CA GLN A 106 -2.09 -3.70 4.44
C GLN A 106 -2.83 -2.81 3.46
N SER A 107 -2.18 -2.54 2.32
CA SER A 107 -2.67 -1.53 1.39
C SER A 107 -4.03 -1.86 0.76
N GLU A 108 -4.37 -3.15 0.70
CA GLU A 108 -5.62 -3.73 0.18
C GLU A 108 -6.85 -3.44 1.05
N SER A 109 -6.67 -3.15 2.34
CA SER A 109 -7.78 -3.01 3.31
C SER A 109 -8.42 -1.62 3.31
N CYS A 110 -7.92 -0.67 2.52
CA CYS A 110 -8.41 0.71 2.52
C CYS A 110 -9.49 0.93 1.46
N SER A 111 -10.73 1.18 1.91
CA SER A 111 -11.87 1.47 1.02
C SER A 111 -11.72 2.73 0.16
N LEU A 112 -10.82 3.64 0.55
CA LEU A 112 -10.51 4.87 -0.17
C LEU A 112 -9.31 4.73 -1.13
N GLY A 113 -8.58 3.61 -1.07
CA GLY A 113 -7.43 3.35 -1.93
C GLY A 113 -7.84 2.70 -3.25
N GLY A 114 -7.02 2.88 -4.29
CA GLY A 114 -7.20 2.14 -5.55
C GLY A 114 -6.74 0.68 -5.44
N GLU A 115 -7.28 -0.17 -6.32
CA GLU A 115 -6.90 -1.58 -6.44
C GLU A 115 -5.38 -1.72 -6.61
N ALA A 116 -4.77 -2.52 -5.74
CA ALA A 116 -3.36 -2.91 -5.78
C ALA A 116 -3.11 -4.09 -4.82
N CYS A 117 -2.01 -4.81 -5.02
CA CYS A 117 -1.45 -5.81 -4.13
C CYS A 117 -0.45 -5.16 -3.16
N SER A 118 -0.51 -5.47 -1.86
CA SER A 118 0.44 -4.94 -0.86
C SER A 118 1.84 -5.57 -0.96
N ILE A 119 2.88 -4.75 -0.75
CA ILE A 119 4.29 -5.18 -0.60
C ILE A 119 4.68 -5.03 0.88
N GLY A 120 4.41 -6.07 1.66
CA GLY A 120 4.72 -6.07 3.09
C GLY A 120 4.11 -7.27 3.81
N SER A 121 4.80 -7.74 4.85
CA SER A 121 4.29 -8.79 5.73
C SER A 121 3.19 -8.23 6.63
N THR A 122 2.14 -9.02 6.83
CA THR A 122 1.08 -8.74 7.80
C THR A 122 1.70 -8.56 9.18
N ALA A 123 1.69 -7.33 9.69
CA ALA A 123 2.24 -7.01 10.99
C ALA A 123 1.42 -7.76 12.08
N PRO A 124 2.06 -8.56 12.95
CA PRO A 124 1.32 -9.44 13.86
C PRO A 124 0.44 -8.65 14.84
N GLY A 125 -0.73 -9.19 15.17
CA GLY A 125 -1.65 -8.58 16.13
C GLY A 125 -1.06 -8.51 17.55
N PHE A 126 -1.73 -7.83 18.48
CA PHE A 126 -1.25 -7.73 19.86
C PHE A 126 -1.01 -9.10 20.51
N LEU A 127 -1.95 -10.04 20.37
CA LEU A 127 -1.85 -11.37 20.97
C LEU A 127 -0.68 -12.18 20.37
N GLU A 128 -0.46 -12.07 19.05
CA GLU A 128 0.65 -12.72 18.37
C GLU A 128 2.00 -12.10 18.77
N ALA A 129 2.06 -10.77 18.86
CA ALA A 129 3.24 -10.07 19.33
C ALA A 129 3.56 -10.42 20.79
N ALA A 130 2.54 -10.58 21.64
CA ALA A 130 2.70 -11.06 23.01
C ALA A 130 3.24 -12.50 23.05
N ALA A 131 2.67 -13.40 22.23
CA ALA A 131 3.11 -14.79 22.15
C ALA A 131 4.55 -14.93 21.63
N LYS A 132 4.98 -14.05 20.70
CA LYS A 132 6.33 -14.03 20.13
C LYS A 132 7.35 -13.24 20.96
N GLY A 133 6.94 -12.61 22.06
CA GLY A 133 7.84 -11.76 22.87
C GLY A 133 8.21 -10.43 22.20
N GLU A 134 7.46 -10.01 21.18
CA GLU A 134 7.72 -8.83 20.34
C GLU A 134 6.88 -7.60 20.75
N LEU A 135 6.44 -7.52 22.00
CA LEU A 135 5.58 -6.42 22.48
C LEU A 135 6.21 -5.04 22.30
N LEU A 136 7.53 -4.93 22.49
CA LEU A 136 8.24 -3.67 22.28
C LEU A 136 8.17 -3.23 20.81
N SER A 137 8.43 -4.14 19.86
CA SER A 137 8.35 -3.80 18.43
C SER A 137 6.93 -3.41 18.05
N TRP A 138 5.92 -4.14 18.52
CA TRP A 138 4.49 -3.83 18.32
C TRP A 138 4.12 -2.43 18.82
N SER A 139 4.53 -2.07 20.04
CA SER A 139 4.23 -0.74 20.62
C SER A 139 4.92 0.42 19.90
N MET A 140 6.09 0.19 19.29
CA MET A 140 6.82 1.21 18.54
C MET A 140 6.32 1.40 17.10
N ARG A 141 5.51 0.48 16.56
CA ARG A 141 5.05 0.52 15.16
C ARG A 141 4.38 1.81 14.72
N PRO A 142 3.49 2.44 15.51
CA PRO A 142 2.87 3.69 15.08
C PRO A 142 3.91 4.78 14.81
N PHE A 143 4.99 4.83 15.61
CA PHE A 143 6.07 5.79 15.46
C PHE A 143 6.96 5.47 14.26
N THR A 144 7.34 4.21 14.06
CA THR A 144 8.16 3.81 12.90
C THR A 144 7.38 4.00 11.60
N THR A 145 6.11 3.61 11.56
CA THR A 145 5.23 3.83 10.40
C THR A 145 5.11 5.32 10.09
N PHE A 146 4.89 6.16 11.11
CA PHE A 146 4.83 7.61 10.92
C PHE A 146 6.16 8.18 10.39
N ALA A 147 7.29 7.76 10.95
CA ALA A 147 8.60 8.20 10.50
C ALA A 147 8.87 7.78 9.04
N ASP A 148 8.53 6.55 8.70
CA ASP A 148 8.62 6.03 7.33
C ASP A 148 7.75 6.86 6.38
N THR A 149 6.48 7.10 6.73
CA THR A 149 5.55 7.94 5.97
C THR A 149 6.11 9.35 5.76
N VAL A 150 6.59 10.01 6.82
CA VAL A 150 7.17 11.37 6.72
C VAL A 150 8.40 11.38 5.81
N SER A 151 9.25 10.37 5.88
CA SER A 151 10.43 10.25 5.01
C SER A 151 10.09 10.12 3.52
N ARG A 152 8.81 9.87 3.18
CA ARG A 152 8.32 9.72 1.79
C ARG A 152 7.64 10.97 1.25
N ILE A 153 7.47 12.01 2.06
CA ILE A 153 6.93 13.29 1.57
C ILE A 153 7.70 13.78 0.33
N PRO A 154 9.05 13.73 0.27
CA PRO A 154 9.78 14.12 -0.93
C PRO A 154 9.44 13.27 -2.17
N ASP A 155 9.16 11.98 -1.99
CA ASP A 155 8.77 11.08 -3.09
C ASP A 155 7.45 11.51 -3.75
N ARG A 156 6.55 12.12 -2.98
CA ARG A 156 5.27 12.62 -3.48
C ARG A 156 5.39 13.95 -4.24
N LEU A 157 6.42 14.73 -3.93
CA LEU A 157 6.61 16.08 -4.47
C LEU A 157 7.60 16.13 -5.65
N LYS A 158 8.41 15.08 -5.85
CA LYS A 158 9.34 14.99 -6.98
C LYS A 158 8.63 14.62 -8.28
N THR A 159 9.26 14.99 -9.39
CA THR A 159 8.91 14.50 -10.73
C THR A 159 9.55 13.14 -10.95
N TRP A 160 8.77 12.16 -11.38
CA TRP A 160 9.20 10.78 -11.63
C TRP A 160 9.53 10.57 -13.10
N GLN A 161 10.80 10.34 -13.44
CA GLN A 161 11.22 9.94 -14.78
C GLN A 161 11.41 8.42 -14.81
N ALA A 162 10.77 7.75 -15.76
CA ALA A 162 10.84 6.29 -15.87
C ALA A 162 12.25 5.80 -16.23
N GLU A 163 12.98 6.61 -16.99
CA GLU A 163 14.34 6.37 -17.48
C GLU A 163 15.36 6.19 -16.34
N ASP A 164 15.11 6.81 -15.19
CA ASP A 164 15.99 6.73 -14.01
C ASP A 164 15.88 5.38 -13.30
N TYR A 165 14.87 4.56 -13.63
CA TYR A 165 14.52 3.33 -12.92
C TYR A 165 14.48 2.11 -13.84
N LEU A 166 15.18 2.14 -14.97
CA LEU A 166 15.20 1.03 -15.93
C LEU A 166 15.97 -0.18 -15.39
N SER A 167 15.43 -1.38 -15.66
CA SER A 167 16.16 -2.63 -15.45
C SER A 167 17.43 -2.70 -16.32
N PRO A 168 18.53 -3.31 -15.87
CA PRO A 168 19.69 -3.61 -16.72
C PRO A 168 19.36 -4.44 -17.98
N THR A 169 18.26 -5.18 -17.92
CA THR A 169 17.72 -6.05 -18.98
C THR A 169 16.43 -5.47 -19.59
N ALA A 170 16.19 -4.16 -19.46
CA ALA A 170 14.96 -3.55 -19.94
C ALA A 170 14.70 -3.85 -21.42
N THR A 171 13.50 -4.33 -21.68
CA THR A 171 12.92 -4.60 -23.00
C THR A 171 11.66 -3.74 -23.14
N TYR A 172 11.32 -3.39 -24.37
CA TYR A 172 10.16 -2.54 -24.65
C TYR A 172 9.07 -3.33 -25.36
N ARG A 173 7.81 -3.10 -24.98
CA ARG A 173 6.66 -3.81 -25.54
C ARG A 173 6.55 -3.66 -27.05
N ASN A 174 6.85 -2.45 -27.54
CA ASN A 174 6.98 -2.14 -28.95
C ASN A 174 8.44 -1.78 -29.27
N THR A 175 8.79 -1.77 -30.55
CA THR A 175 10.12 -1.30 -30.98
C THR A 175 10.42 0.09 -30.40
N TYR A 176 11.57 0.19 -29.72
CA TYR A 176 12.00 1.41 -29.07
C TYR A 176 12.05 2.59 -30.06
N ASN A 177 11.50 3.72 -29.66
CA ASN A 177 11.55 4.95 -30.44
C ASN A 177 12.07 6.11 -29.58
N PRO A 178 13.24 6.70 -29.90
CA PRO A 178 13.85 7.77 -29.09
C PRO A 178 13.01 9.06 -29.04
N THR A 179 12.01 9.24 -29.90
CA THR A 179 11.12 10.41 -29.86
C THR A 179 9.96 10.27 -28.88
N LYS A 180 9.77 9.07 -28.30
CA LYS A 180 8.68 8.80 -27.35
C LYS A 180 9.21 8.84 -25.91
N PRO A 181 8.42 9.38 -24.96
CA PRO A 181 8.73 9.25 -23.54
C PRO A 181 8.70 7.79 -23.09
N THR A 182 9.45 7.46 -22.03
CA THR A 182 9.43 6.12 -21.45
C THR A 182 8.34 5.99 -20.40
N ALA A 183 7.70 4.84 -20.35
CA ALA A 183 6.82 4.45 -19.26
C ALA A 183 7.34 3.17 -18.62
N LEU A 184 7.29 3.09 -17.29
CA LEU A 184 7.75 1.94 -16.53
C LEU A 184 6.62 1.38 -15.67
N GLU A 185 6.35 0.09 -15.82
CA GLU A 185 5.49 -0.68 -14.93
C GLU A 185 6.32 -1.53 -13.97
N ILE A 186 5.98 -1.53 -12.68
CA ILE A 186 6.48 -2.50 -11.70
C ILE A 186 5.32 -3.42 -11.38
N ILE A 187 5.49 -4.69 -11.73
CA ILE A 187 4.42 -5.70 -11.67
C ILE A 187 4.88 -6.96 -10.95
N ASP A 188 3.94 -7.64 -10.31
CA ASP A 188 4.11 -9.02 -9.87
C ASP A 188 3.30 -9.91 -10.81
N PRO A 189 3.92 -10.89 -11.51
CA PRO A 189 3.22 -11.83 -12.37
C PRO A 189 2.15 -12.68 -11.67
N GLY A 190 2.18 -12.79 -10.34
CA GLY A 190 1.11 -13.41 -9.55
C GLY A 190 -0.03 -12.48 -9.17
N CYS A 191 0.13 -11.15 -9.29
CA CYS A 191 -0.89 -10.19 -8.89
C CYS A 191 -1.98 -10.01 -9.95
N VAL A 192 -3.23 -10.32 -9.60
CA VAL A 192 -4.40 -10.15 -10.49
C VAL A 192 -4.61 -8.69 -10.93
N VAL A 193 -4.31 -7.72 -10.05
CA VAL A 193 -4.41 -6.30 -10.40
C VAL A 193 -3.39 -5.90 -11.48
N CYS A 194 -2.21 -6.53 -11.50
CA CYS A 194 -1.23 -6.31 -12.58
C CYS A 194 -1.72 -6.85 -13.92
N ARG A 195 -2.38 -8.02 -13.93
CA ARG A 195 -3.05 -8.52 -15.13
C ARG A 195 -4.13 -7.55 -15.62
N LYS A 196 -4.96 -7.02 -14.72
CA LYS A 196 -5.96 -5.99 -15.08
C LYS A 196 -5.33 -4.74 -15.70
N LEU A 197 -4.17 -4.29 -15.17
CA LEU A 197 -3.42 -3.17 -15.73
C LEU A 197 -2.98 -3.47 -17.16
N THR A 198 -2.37 -4.63 -17.41
CA THR A 198 -1.96 -5.05 -18.76
C THR A 198 -3.15 -5.09 -19.72
N GLY A 199 -4.32 -5.56 -19.26
CA GLY A 199 -5.57 -5.50 -20.02
C GLY A 199 -5.93 -4.08 -20.44
N ARG A 200 -5.96 -3.12 -19.49
CA ARG A 200 -6.25 -1.71 -19.77
C ARG A 200 -5.26 -1.06 -20.73
N ILE A 201 -3.97 -1.40 -20.61
CA ILE A 201 -2.94 -0.90 -21.52
C ILE A 201 -3.16 -1.43 -22.95
N LYS A 202 -3.63 -2.67 -23.12
CA LYS A 202 -3.97 -3.24 -24.43
C LYS A 202 -5.23 -2.62 -25.04
N GLU A 203 -6.18 -2.21 -24.21
CA GLU A 203 -7.43 -1.54 -24.62
C GLU A 203 -7.24 -0.06 -25.01
N THR A 204 -6.07 0.50 -24.73
CA THR A 204 -5.73 1.91 -24.97
C THR A 204 -4.56 2.05 -25.96
N ASP A 205 -4.26 3.27 -26.38
CA ASP A 205 -3.10 3.56 -27.22
C ASP A 205 -1.81 3.77 -26.41
N PHE A 206 -1.83 3.45 -25.10
CA PHE A 206 -0.75 3.73 -24.15
C PHE A 206 0.60 3.19 -24.63
N ALA A 207 0.66 1.91 -25.00
CA ALA A 207 1.90 1.29 -25.51
C ALA A 207 2.35 1.87 -26.86
N THR A 208 1.48 2.56 -27.60
CA THR A 208 1.84 3.27 -28.83
C THR A 208 2.40 4.66 -28.54
N ARG A 209 1.95 5.33 -27.47
CA ARG A 209 2.42 6.66 -27.07
C ARG A 209 3.76 6.62 -26.32
N TYR A 210 4.02 5.57 -25.53
CA TYR A 210 5.21 5.43 -24.71
C TYR A 210 6.13 4.30 -25.17
N ASN A 211 7.43 4.44 -24.89
CA ASN A 211 8.33 3.29 -24.80
C ASN A 211 8.03 2.55 -23.49
N LEU A 212 7.07 1.62 -23.54
CA LEU A 212 6.62 0.88 -22.37
C LEU A 212 7.61 -0.25 -22.03
N THR A 213 8.18 -0.20 -20.83
CA THR A 213 9.02 -1.25 -20.22
C THR A 213 8.40 -1.72 -18.91
N TYR A 214 8.88 -2.84 -18.36
CA TYR A 214 8.49 -3.31 -17.04
C TYR A 214 9.65 -3.84 -16.20
N ILE A 215 9.44 -3.84 -14.88
CA ILE A 215 10.20 -4.62 -13.89
C ILE A 215 9.27 -5.69 -13.33
N ALA A 216 9.67 -6.95 -13.47
CA ALA A 216 8.99 -8.06 -12.82
C ALA A 216 9.52 -8.20 -11.40
N TYR A 217 8.63 -8.10 -10.41
CA TYR A 217 8.99 -8.14 -8.99
C TYR A 217 8.06 -9.12 -8.27
N ALA A 218 8.62 -10.24 -7.81
CA ALA A 218 7.90 -11.20 -6.99
C ALA A 218 7.87 -10.69 -5.55
N ILE A 219 6.67 -10.38 -5.05
CA ILE A 219 6.48 -9.79 -3.73
C ILE A 219 6.90 -10.81 -2.66
N PRO A 220 7.80 -10.48 -1.73
CA PRO A 220 8.18 -11.38 -0.66
C PRO A 220 7.03 -11.57 0.34
N ASP A 221 6.86 -12.78 0.87
CA ASP A 221 5.85 -13.10 1.89
C ASP A 221 6.28 -12.74 3.33
N GLY A 222 7.50 -12.21 3.50
CA GLY A 222 8.12 -11.95 4.80
C GLY A 222 9.03 -13.07 5.31
N GLY A 223 9.14 -14.18 4.56
CA GLY A 223 10.10 -15.27 4.76
C GLY A 223 11.02 -15.45 3.56
N ILE A 224 11.24 -16.71 3.16
CA ILE A 224 12.07 -17.09 2.00
C ILE A 224 11.20 -17.17 0.72
N GLY A 225 9.87 -17.14 0.87
CA GLY A 225 8.92 -17.33 -0.21
C GLY A 225 8.42 -16.02 -0.83
N THR A 226 7.42 -16.18 -1.69
CA THR A 226 6.74 -15.10 -2.40
C THR A 226 5.26 -15.11 -2.02
N LYS A 227 4.64 -13.92 -1.95
CA LYS A 227 3.22 -13.73 -1.61
C LYS A 227 2.31 -14.53 -2.54
N PHE A 228 2.66 -14.60 -3.82
CA PHE A 228 1.99 -15.45 -4.80
C PHE A 228 2.87 -16.68 -5.12
N PRO A 229 2.35 -17.92 -5.02
CA PRO A 229 3.09 -19.11 -5.42
C PRO A 229 3.63 -19.01 -6.84
N PHE A 230 4.86 -19.48 -7.06
CA PHE A 230 5.57 -19.49 -8.34
C PHE A 230 5.80 -18.12 -9.03
N SER A 231 5.38 -17.00 -8.45
CA SER A 231 5.71 -15.66 -9.00
C SER A 231 7.22 -15.45 -9.14
N GLY A 232 8.01 -15.94 -8.19
CA GLY A 232 9.48 -15.95 -8.27
C GLY A 232 10.02 -16.75 -9.46
N ASP A 233 9.40 -17.90 -9.76
CA ASP A 233 9.77 -18.74 -10.92
C ASP A 233 9.44 -18.05 -12.24
N VAL A 234 8.30 -17.36 -12.30
CA VAL A 234 7.90 -16.56 -13.46
C VAL A 234 8.85 -15.36 -13.66
N VAL A 235 9.23 -14.65 -12.60
CA VAL A 235 10.21 -13.55 -12.70
C VAL A 235 11.54 -14.08 -13.25
N ARG A 236 12.04 -15.21 -12.73
CA ARG A 236 13.26 -15.85 -13.25
C ARG A 236 13.12 -16.26 -14.71
N LEU A 237 11.97 -16.79 -15.12
CA LEU A 237 11.67 -17.17 -16.49
C LEU A 237 11.73 -15.95 -17.42
N LEU A 238 11.07 -14.85 -17.06
CA LEU A 238 11.05 -13.62 -17.86
C LEU A 238 12.45 -13.04 -18.02
N GLU A 239 13.25 -13.00 -16.95
CA GLU A 239 14.63 -12.52 -17.03
C GLU A 239 15.55 -13.45 -17.84
N ALA A 240 15.35 -14.76 -17.77
CA ALA A 240 16.07 -15.70 -18.62
C ALA A 240 15.73 -15.52 -20.11
N VAL A 241 14.47 -15.24 -20.44
CA VAL A 241 14.06 -14.92 -21.82
C VAL A 241 14.71 -13.63 -22.31
N LYS A 242 14.74 -12.57 -21.49
CA LYS A 242 15.42 -11.30 -21.85
C LYS A 242 16.91 -11.51 -22.12
N LEU A 243 17.59 -12.33 -21.32
CA LEU A 243 19.00 -12.65 -21.54
C LEU A 243 19.22 -13.47 -22.80
N LEU A 244 18.38 -14.47 -23.08
CA LEU A 244 18.44 -15.22 -24.34
C LEU A 244 18.26 -14.30 -25.56
N ASP A 245 17.25 -13.42 -25.53
CA ASP A 245 16.99 -12.45 -26.59
C ASP A 245 18.21 -11.55 -26.83
N LYS A 246 18.87 -11.12 -25.75
CA LYS A 246 20.11 -10.34 -25.81
C LYS A 246 21.28 -11.14 -26.39
N GLU A 247 21.47 -12.40 -25.99
CA GLU A 247 22.49 -13.31 -26.55
C GLU A 247 22.32 -13.50 -28.06
N GLN A 248 21.07 -13.63 -28.52
CA GLN A 248 20.73 -13.83 -29.92
C GLN A 248 20.57 -12.54 -30.73
N GLN A 249 20.69 -11.36 -30.09
CA GLN A 249 20.44 -10.05 -30.71
C GLN A 249 19.05 -9.96 -31.35
N SER A 250 18.04 -10.59 -30.71
CA SER A 250 16.66 -10.54 -31.15
C SER A 250 16.12 -9.12 -31.09
N THR A 251 15.39 -8.71 -32.14
CA THR A 251 14.63 -7.45 -32.17
C THR A 251 13.21 -7.61 -31.62
N ARG A 252 12.76 -8.85 -31.40
CA ARG A 252 11.51 -9.19 -30.72
C ARG A 252 11.76 -9.24 -29.22
N ALA A 253 10.89 -8.59 -28.46
CA ALA A 253 10.84 -8.69 -27.01
C ALA A 253 9.93 -9.86 -26.62
N ARG A 254 10.44 -11.09 -26.70
CA ARG A 254 9.62 -12.31 -26.52
C ARG A 254 9.17 -12.50 -25.08
N ASP A 255 9.86 -11.86 -24.14
CA ASP A 255 9.48 -11.78 -22.73
C ASP A 255 8.09 -11.13 -22.55
N TRP A 256 7.74 -10.15 -23.37
CA TRP A 256 6.40 -9.56 -23.38
C TRP A 256 5.34 -10.52 -23.92
N GLU A 257 5.67 -11.34 -24.91
CA GLU A 257 4.76 -12.37 -25.43
C GLU A 257 4.50 -13.45 -24.36
N VAL A 258 5.55 -13.87 -23.64
CA VAL A 258 5.45 -14.78 -22.49
C VAL A 258 4.60 -14.17 -21.37
N LEU A 259 4.87 -12.91 -21.00
CA LEU A 259 4.09 -12.21 -19.99
C LEU A 259 2.62 -12.07 -20.39
N ASP A 260 2.35 -11.72 -21.65
CA ASP A 260 1.01 -11.59 -22.20
C ASP A 260 0.24 -12.92 -22.13
N ARG A 261 0.92 -14.06 -22.33
CA ARG A 261 0.34 -15.40 -22.20
C ARG A 261 0.06 -15.78 -20.74
N ILE A 262 0.90 -15.36 -19.80
CA ILE A 262 0.67 -15.58 -18.36
C ILE A 262 -0.53 -14.77 -17.87
N PHE A 263 -0.68 -13.55 -18.38
CA PHE A 263 -1.80 -12.65 -18.08
C PHE A 263 -3.03 -12.86 -18.96
N GLU A 264 -2.99 -13.82 -19.89
CA GLU A 264 -4.14 -14.13 -20.73
C GLU A 264 -5.28 -14.67 -19.87
N THR A 265 -6.48 -14.14 -20.12
CA THR A 265 -7.68 -14.51 -19.37
C THR A 265 -8.47 -15.50 -20.18
N GLU A 266 -8.80 -16.64 -19.58
CA GLU A 266 -9.69 -17.64 -20.16
C GLU A 266 -11.15 -17.20 -20.02
N LYS A 267 -12.09 -17.96 -20.60
CA LYS A 267 -13.53 -17.67 -20.47
C LYS A 267 -13.99 -17.59 -19.01
N ASP A 268 -13.33 -18.32 -18.12
CA ASP A 268 -13.48 -18.21 -16.67
C ASP A 268 -12.16 -17.71 -16.07
N GLU A 269 -12.23 -16.71 -15.20
CA GLU A 269 -11.05 -16.16 -14.50
C GLU A 269 -10.40 -17.22 -13.61
N ALA A 270 -11.20 -18.15 -13.07
CA ALA A 270 -10.71 -19.27 -12.26
C ALA A 270 -9.76 -20.18 -13.05
N ASP A 271 -9.95 -20.27 -14.37
CA ASP A 271 -9.17 -21.11 -15.28
C ASP A 271 -7.93 -20.39 -15.85
N SER A 272 -7.77 -19.09 -15.59
CA SER A 272 -6.59 -18.35 -16.06
C SER A 272 -5.30 -18.95 -15.50
N LEU A 273 -4.25 -18.99 -16.33
CA LEU A 273 -2.97 -19.60 -15.94
C LEU A 273 -2.40 -18.95 -14.67
N GLN A 274 -2.47 -17.62 -14.56
CA GLN A 274 -2.08 -16.88 -13.36
C GLN A 274 -2.81 -17.42 -12.11
N ASN A 275 -4.13 -17.59 -12.18
CA ASN A 275 -4.91 -18.07 -11.03
C ASN A 275 -4.55 -19.52 -10.67
N LEU A 276 -4.37 -20.38 -11.66
CA LEU A 276 -3.99 -21.78 -11.43
C LEU A 276 -2.60 -21.90 -10.80
N LEU A 277 -1.62 -21.11 -11.26
CA LEU A 277 -0.30 -21.01 -10.63
C LEU A 277 -0.42 -20.59 -9.17
N ASN A 278 -1.26 -19.58 -8.89
CA ASN A 278 -1.41 -19.04 -7.54
C ASN A 278 -2.13 -19.97 -6.56
N THR A 279 -2.97 -20.90 -7.01
CA THR A 279 -3.95 -21.56 -6.12
C THR A 279 -4.00 -23.09 -6.22
N ALA A 280 -3.64 -23.67 -7.36
CA ALA A 280 -3.98 -25.07 -7.66
C ALA A 280 -2.79 -25.95 -8.07
N MET A 281 -1.73 -25.36 -8.62
CA MET A 281 -0.63 -26.13 -9.20
C MET A 281 0.40 -26.62 -8.16
N THR A 282 0.88 -27.83 -8.36
CA THR A 282 2.12 -28.33 -7.76
C THR A 282 3.35 -27.80 -8.51
N PRO A 283 4.57 -27.86 -7.93
CA PRO A 283 5.79 -27.41 -8.62
C PRO A 283 6.01 -28.06 -9.99
N ALA A 284 5.74 -29.36 -10.13
CA ALA A 284 5.88 -30.07 -11.41
C ALA A 284 4.84 -29.63 -12.45
N GLN A 285 3.61 -29.34 -12.00
CA GLN A 285 2.56 -28.81 -12.89
C GLN A 285 2.86 -27.38 -13.32
N ALA A 286 3.32 -26.53 -12.40
CA ALA A 286 3.73 -25.16 -12.69
C ALA A 286 4.86 -25.15 -13.72
N GLU A 287 5.90 -25.96 -13.53
CA GLU A 287 7.02 -26.08 -14.48
C GLU A 287 6.56 -26.54 -15.87
N SER A 288 5.70 -27.56 -15.93
CA SER A 288 5.10 -28.03 -17.19
C SER A 288 4.27 -26.94 -17.89
N ALA A 289 3.50 -26.18 -17.12
CA ALA A 289 2.69 -25.08 -17.66
C ALA A 289 3.57 -23.94 -18.19
N LEU A 290 4.61 -23.54 -17.47
CA LEU A 290 5.56 -22.51 -17.92
C LEU A 290 6.34 -22.96 -19.16
N ARG A 291 6.73 -24.22 -19.23
CA ARG A 291 7.33 -24.81 -20.44
C ARG A 291 6.37 -24.74 -21.63
N LYS A 292 5.10 -25.06 -21.41
CA LYS A 292 4.08 -24.96 -22.46
C LYS A 292 3.89 -23.52 -22.92
N VAL A 293 3.94 -22.53 -22.03
CA VAL A 293 3.91 -21.11 -22.41
C VAL A 293 5.06 -20.76 -23.36
N LEU A 294 6.29 -21.22 -23.08
CA LEU A 294 7.42 -21.02 -23.99
C LEU A 294 7.17 -21.67 -25.35
N GLN A 295 6.67 -22.92 -25.38
CA GLN A 295 6.35 -23.62 -26.63
C GLN A 295 5.27 -22.88 -27.45
N ASP A 296 4.19 -22.45 -26.80
CA ASP A 296 3.09 -21.71 -27.42
C ASP A 296 3.57 -20.34 -27.96
N THR A 297 4.59 -19.75 -27.35
CA THR A 297 5.23 -18.50 -27.78
C THR A 297 6.28 -18.72 -28.90
N GLY A 298 6.51 -19.97 -29.31
CA GLY A 298 7.36 -20.31 -30.45
C GLY A 298 8.83 -20.51 -30.11
N PHE A 299 9.20 -20.70 -28.85
CA PHE A 299 10.56 -21.09 -28.47
C PHE A 299 10.85 -22.53 -28.88
N THR A 300 12.05 -22.76 -29.44
CA THR A 300 12.53 -24.10 -29.80
C THR A 300 12.96 -24.89 -28.57
N GLU A 301 13.01 -26.22 -28.68
CA GLU A 301 13.48 -27.10 -27.60
C GLU A 301 14.94 -26.85 -27.17
N GLU A 302 15.77 -26.28 -28.04
CA GLU A 302 17.12 -25.83 -27.68
C GLU A 302 17.08 -24.54 -26.86
N GLU A 303 16.27 -23.57 -27.29
CA GLU A 303 16.10 -22.30 -26.56
C GLU A 303 15.46 -22.51 -25.19
N ILE A 304 14.48 -23.41 -25.08
CA ILE A 304 13.86 -23.77 -23.80
C ILE A 304 14.92 -24.34 -22.85
N ARG A 305 15.78 -25.26 -23.31
CA ARG A 305 16.89 -25.79 -22.51
C ARG A 305 17.89 -24.69 -22.09
N ARG A 306 18.15 -23.74 -22.99
CA ARG A 306 19.01 -22.58 -22.67
C ARG A 306 18.36 -21.67 -21.62
N ILE A 307 17.05 -21.42 -21.72
CA ILE A 307 16.27 -20.66 -20.73
C ILE A 307 16.30 -21.36 -19.38
N ASP A 308 16.09 -22.67 -19.32
CA ASP A 308 16.13 -23.45 -18.07
C ASP A 308 17.51 -23.36 -17.39
N PHE A 309 18.59 -23.41 -18.18
CA PHE A 309 19.94 -23.16 -17.69
C PHE A 309 20.10 -21.72 -17.15
N LEU A 310 19.63 -20.72 -17.89
CA LEU A 310 19.72 -19.31 -17.51
C LEU A 310 18.90 -18.98 -16.24
N ARG A 311 17.72 -19.58 -16.06
CA ARG A 311 16.85 -19.37 -14.87
C ARG A 311 17.57 -19.63 -13.55
N SER A 312 18.51 -20.57 -13.56
CA SER A 312 19.32 -20.97 -12.41
C SER A 312 20.67 -20.27 -12.34
N SER A 313 20.98 -19.37 -13.27
CA SER A 313 22.27 -18.70 -13.36
C SER A 313 22.44 -17.59 -12.33
N GLU A 314 23.70 -17.28 -12.03
CA GLU A 314 24.08 -16.12 -11.21
C GLU A 314 23.68 -14.80 -11.91
N GLU A 315 23.70 -14.76 -13.24
CA GLU A 315 23.39 -13.55 -14.02
C GLU A 315 21.91 -13.14 -13.90
N VAL A 316 20.98 -14.09 -13.98
CA VAL A 316 19.56 -13.84 -13.67
C VAL A 316 19.40 -13.41 -12.22
N SER A 317 20.06 -14.09 -11.29
CA SER A 317 19.96 -13.76 -9.85
C SER A 317 20.48 -12.35 -9.53
N LYS A 318 21.55 -11.91 -10.20
CA LYS A 318 22.10 -10.55 -10.09
C LYS A 318 21.14 -9.51 -10.68
N THR A 319 20.53 -9.81 -11.83
CA THR A 319 19.56 -8.91 -12.48
C THR A 319 18.31 -8.72 -11.61
N ILE A 320 17.75 -9.81 -11.08
CA ILE A 320 16.61 -9.75 -10.16
C ILE A 320 16.97 -8.97 -8.89
N SER A 321 18.19 -9.14 -8.36
CA SER A 321 18.65 -8.38 -7.20
C SER A 321 18.77 -6.87 -7.49
N ALA A 322 19.23 -6.50 -8.68
CA ALA A 322 19.30 -5.10 -9.12
C ALA A 322 17.90 -4.51 -9.29
N GLN A 323 16.97 -5.24 -9.91
CA GLN A 323 15.56 -4.85 -10.03
C GLN A 323 14.92 -4.66 -8.65
N ARG A 324 15.17 -5.58 -7.72
CA ARG A 324 14.70 -5.48 -6.34
C ARG A 324 15.19 -4.20 -5.66
N ALA A 325 16.48 -3.86 -5.81
CA ALA A 325 17.02 -2.62 -5.27
C ALA A 325 16.32 -1.37 -5.87
N ILE A 326 16.03 -1.38 -7.18
CA ILE A 326 15.25 -0.30 -7.81
C ILE A 326 13.86 -0.19 -7.14
N VAL A 327 13.14 -1.30 -6.99
CA VAL A 327 11.77 -1.33 -6.43
C VAL A 327 11.74 -0.94 -4.95
N GLU A 328 12.65 -1.47 -4.13
CA GLU A 328 12.63 -1.36 -2.67
C GLU A 328 13.38 -0.13 -2.14
N GLU A 329 14.47 0.29 -2.81
CA GLU A 329 15.37 1.34 -2.31
C GLU A 329 15.26 2.65 -3.09
N GLN A 330 14.94 2.60 -4.39
CA GLN A 330 14.89 3.82 -5.23
C GLN A 330 13.46 4.31 -5.45
N VAL A 331 12.60 3.45 -6.01
CA VAL A 331 11.16 3.71 -6.14
C VAL A 331 10.50 3.58 -4.78
N ARG A 332 10.93 2.59 -4.00
CA ARG A 332 10.49 2.35 -2.63
C ARG A 332 8.97 2.20 -2.52
N THR A 333 8.39 1.45 -3.44
CA THR A 333 6.94 1.24 -3.47
C THR A 333 6.46 0.27 -2.39
N LYS A 334 5.21 0.46 -1.96
CA LYS A 334 4.49 -0.39 -1.00
C LYS A 334 3.30 -1.12 -1.64
N LYS A 335 3.05 -0.85 -2.92
CA LYS A 335 1.88 -1.34 -3.66
C LYS A 335 2.29 -1.70 -5.09
N ILE A 336 1.72 -2.78 -5.61
CA ILE A 336 1.89 -3.20 -7.00
C ILE A 336 0.52 -3.40 -7.64
N PRO A 337 0.25 -2.95 -8.88
CA PRO A 337 1.22 -2.33 -9.79
C PRO A 337 1.63 -0.92 -9.35
N THR A 338 2.85 -0.54 -9.72
CA THR A 338 3.30 0.86 -9.71
C THR A 338 3.63 1.26 -11.14
N VAL A 339 3.07 2.37 -11.64
CA VAL A 339 3.32 2.86 -13.00
C VAL A 339 3.95 4.25 -12.95
N LEU A 340 5.01 4.47 -13.71
CA LEU A 340 5.69 5.75 -13.88
C LEU A 340 5.53 6.23 -15.32
N PHE A 341 4.90 7.39 -15.52
CA PHE A 341 4.80 8.08 -16.82
C PHE A 341 4.43 9.56 -16.60
N ASP A 342 4.72 10.41 -17.58
CA ASP A 342 4.42 11.86 -17.55
C ASP A 342 4.90 12.59 -16.29
N GLY A 343 6.07 12.21 -15.77
CA GLY A 343 6.62 12.84 -14.56
C GLY A 343 5.90 12.42 -13.27
N ARG A 344 4.99 11.44 -13.32
CA ARG A 344 4.11 11.04 -12.21
C ARG A 344 4.26 9.56 -11.89
N ARG A 345 3.93 9.24 -10.64
CA ARG A 345 3.85 7.88 -10.12
C ARG A 345 2.42 7.53 -9.70
N PHE A 346 1.99 6.34 -10.07
CA PHE A 346 0.68 5.77 -9.75
C PHE A 346 0.88 4.44 -9.01
N ASP A 347 0.53 4.38 -7.72
CA ASP A 347 0.64 3.19 -6.85
C ASP A 347 -0.68 2.39 -6.77
N ARG A 348 -1.43 2.42 -7.87
CA ARG A 348 -2.72 1.76 -8.03
C ARG A 348 -2.96 1.52 -9.52
N LEU A 349 -3.94 0.67 -9.83
CA LEU A 349 -4.47 0.54 -11.18
C LEU A 349 -4.97 1.92 -11.69
N PRO A 350 -4.32 2.53 -12.70
CA PRO A 350 -4.74 3.82 -13.25
C PRO A 350 -6.08 3.71 -13.97
N ASP A 351 -6.85 4.78 -13.97
CA ASP A 351 -8.12 4.85 -14.71
C ASP A 351 -7.88 4.85 -16.21
N LEU A 352 -8.84 4.37 -17.02
CA LEU A 352 -8.70 4.34 -18.48
C LEU A 352 -8.41 5.72 -19.07
N SER A 353 -9.02 6.78 -18.54
CA SER A 353 -8.78 8.17 -18.99
C SER A 353 -7.36 8.68 -18.71
N GLN A 354 -6.63 8.03 -17.80
CA GLN A 354 -5.23 8.34 -17.52
C GLN A 354 -4.28 7.59 -18.47
N LEU A 355 -4.77 6.50 -19.09
CA LEU A 355 -4.02 5.68 -20.05
C LEU A 355 -4.35 6.02 -21.51
N GLN A 356 -5.46 6.71 -21.76
CA GLN A 356 -5.78 7.42 -23.01
C GLN A 356 -5.02 8.75 -23.10
#